data_AF-A0A388PXB8-F1
#
_entry.id   AF-A0A388PXB8-F1
#
_cell.length_a   1.000
_cell.length_b   1.000
_cell.length_c   1.000
_cell.angle_alpha   90.00
_cell.angle_beta   90.00
_cell.angle_gamma   90.00
#
_symmetry.space_group_name_H-M   'P 1'
#
loop_
_entity.id
_entity.type
_entity.pdbx_description
1 polymer ?
#
loop_
_entity_poly.entity_id
_entity_poly.type
_entity_poly.pdbx_seq_one_letter_code
_entity_poly.pdbx_strand_id
1 'polypeptide(L)' 'MSGKKYICPKCKSNEVIDILYGYPSPEALQSWFKKEVELGGCIVGNENPHHKCKKCDHQW' A
#
# COMPACT_ATOMS: atom_id res chain seq x y z
N MET A 1 2.02 -1.93 -16.43
CA MET A 1 2.82 -1.69 -15.21
C MET A 1 2.83 -2.99 -14.42
N SER A 2 3.95 -3.71 -14.42
CA SER A 2 4.06 -5.03 -13.80
C SER A 2 4.03 -4.92 -12.28
N GLY A 3 2.83 -4.96 -11.70
CA GLY A 3 2.64 -5.00 -10.25
C GLY A 3 3.37 -6.20 -9.67
N LYS A 4 4.42 -5.95 -8.88
CA LYS A 4 5.08 -6.98 -8.09
C LYS A 4 4.01 -7.58 -7.18
N LYS A 5 3.62 -8.83 -7.45
CA LYS A 5 2.63 -9.56 -6.64
C LYS A 5 3.25 -9.93 -5.30
N TYR A 6 3.27 -8.99 -4.36
CA TYR A 6 3.54 -9.31 -2.97
C TYR A 6 2.42 -10.23 -2.47
N ILE A 7 2.81 -11.26 -1.71
CA ILE A 7 1.88 -12.19 -1.09
C ILE A 7 1.84 -11.86 0.38
N CYS A 8 0.65 -11.61 0.91
CA CYS A 8 0.48 -11.30 2.32
C CYS A 8 0.98 -12.47 3.20
N PRO A 9 1.91 -12.24 4.14
CA PRO A 9 2.43 -13.31 5.00
C PRO A 9 1.37 -13.85 5.97
N LYS A 10 0.35 -13.06 6.31
CA LYS A 10 -0.72 -13.43 7.26
C LYS A 10 -1.81 -14.29 6.65
N CYS A 11 -2.29 -13.95 5.45
CA CYS A 11 -3.43 -14.62 4.81
C CYS A 11 -3.12 -15.25 3.45
N LYS A 12 -1.85 -15.20 3.01
CA LYS A 12 -1.34 -15.73 1.73
C LYS A 12 -2.07 -15.23 0.48
N SER A 13 -2.73 -14.08 0.58
CA SER A 13 -3.45 -13.49 -0.55
C SER A 13 -2.53 -12.57 -1.36
N ASN A 14 -2.77 -12.52 -2.66
CA ASN A 14 -2.05 -11.69 -3.62
C ASN A 14 -2.66 -10.28 -3.78
N GLU A 15 -3.70 -9.97 -2.99
CA GLU A 15 -4.32 -8.65 -2.94
C GLU A 15 -3.56 -7.74 -1.97
N VAL A 16 -2.38 -7.32 -2.41
CA VAL A 16 -1.47 -6.43 -1.68
C VAL A 16 -1.30 -5.14 -2.47
N ILE A 17 -1.38 -4.01 -1.77
CA ILE A 17 -1.17 -2.67 -2.30
C ILE A 17 -0.03 -1.98 -1.55
N ASP A 18 0.63 -1.04 -2.21
CA ASP A 18 1.67 -0.23 -1.58
C ASP A 18 1.04 0.91 -0.76
N ILE A 19 1.68 1.21 0.36
CA ILE A 19 1.34 2.33 1.22
C ILE A 19 2.31 3.47 0.90
N LEU A 20 1.76 4.57 0.38
CA LEU A 20 2.49 5.79 0.08
C LEU A 20 2.45 6.71 1.30
N TYR A 21 3.62 7.19 1.69
CA TYR A 21 3.81 8.12 2.79
C TYR A 21 4.36 9.45 2.29
N GLY A 22 4.12 10.50 3.07
CA GLY A 22 4.49 11.86 2.70
C GLY A 22 3.35 12.58 1.97
N TYR A 23 3.70 13.64 1.25
CA TYR A 23 2.73 14.42 0.50
C TYR A 23 2.43 13.72 -0.84
N PRO A 24 1.19 13.27 -1.07
CA PRO A 24 0.88 12.54 -2.28
C PRO A 24 0.88 13.47 -3.50
N SER A 25 1.54 13.02 -4.57
CA SER A 25 1.40 13.65 -5.89
C SER A 25 -0.01 13.42 -6.45
N PRO A 26 -0.46 14.23 -7.44
CA PRO A 26 -1.77 14.05 -8.07
C PRO A 26 -1.98 12.63 -8.64
N GLU A 27 -0.93 12.02 -9.17
CA GLU A 27 -0.94 10.64 -9.67
C GLU A 27 -1.17 9.62 -8.53
N ALA A 28 -0.51 9.81 -7.38
CA ALA A 28 -0.71 8.98 -6.19
C ALA A 28 -2.15 9.10 -5.66
N LEU A 29 -2.72 10.32 -5.68
CA LEU A 29 -4.13 10.54 -5.33
C LEU A 29 -5.08 9.82 -6.29
N GLN A 30 -4.80 9.83 -7.60
CA GLN A 30 -5.58 9.09 -8.59
C GLN A 30 -5.52 7.58 -8.36
N SER A 31 -4.33 7.02 -8.11
CA SER A 31 -4.17 5.60 -7.78
C SER A 31 -4.85 5.25 -6.45
N TRP A 32 -4.83 6.14 -5.46
CA TRP A 32 -5.57 5.96 -4.20
C TRP A 32 -7.07 5.92 -4.45
N PHE A 33 -7.59 6.83 -5.29
CA PHE A 33 -9.00 6.85 -5.69
C PHE A 33 -9.41 5.55 -6.41
N LYS A 34 -8.51 4.99 -7.22
CA LYS A 34 -8.67 3.69 -7.88
C LYS A 34 -8.46 2.48 -6.96
N LYS A 35 -8.15 2.69 -5.67
CA LYS A 35 -7.82 1.65 -4.68
C LYS A 35 -6.63 0.76 -5.11
N GLU A 36 -5.69 1.35 -5.83
CA GLU A 36 -4.43 0.72 -6.26
C GLU A 36 -3.31 0.91 -5.22
N VAL A 37 -3.37 1.99 -4.42
CA VAL A 37 -2.42 2.31 -3.34
C VAL A 37 -3.15 2.82 -2.11
N GLU A 38 -2.54 2.74 -0.93
CA GLU A 38 -3.05 3.35 0.30
C GLU A 38 -2.19 4.53 0.72
N LEU A 39 -2.78 5.55 1.36
CA LEU A 39 -2.04 6.69 1.90
C LEU A 39 -1.83 6.47 3.40
N GLY A 40 -0.57 6.19 3.78
CA GLY A 40 -0.19 5.85 5.15
C GLY A 40 -0.01 7.05 6.08
N GLY A 41 -0.09 8.27 5.54
CA GLY A 41 0.06 9.53 6.27
C GLY A 41 1.32 10.31 5.91
N CYS A 42 1.50 11.48 6.52
CA CYS A 42 2.55 12.42 6.14
C CYS A 42 3.96 12.02 6.62
N ILE A 43 4.08 11.14 7.61
CA ILE A 43 5.37 10.80 8.23
C ILE A 43 5.85 9.47 7.66
N VAL A 44 7.01 9.47 7.02
CA VAL A 44 7.72 8.25 6.60
C VAL A 44 8.64 7.85 7.76
N GLY A 45 8.21 6.90 8.58
CA GLY A 45 9.05 6.28 9.60
C GLY A 45 9.72 5.02 9.05
N ASN A 46 10.92 4.69 9.55
CA ASN A 46 11.61 3.45 9.16
C ASN A 46 10.89 2.18 9.66
N GLU A 47 9.95 2.35 10.58
CA GLU A 47 9.08 1.30 11.15
C GLU A 47 7.70 1.27 10.50
N ASN A 48 7.44 2.16 9.54
CA ASN A 48 6.14 2.24 8.91
C ASN A 48 5.99 1.13 7.86
N PRO A 49 4.85 0.42 7.86
CA PRO A 49 4.62 -0.64 6.90
C PRO A 49 4.52 -0.06 5.49
N HIS A 50 5.23 -0.62 4.52
CA HIS A 50 5.17 -0.14 3.13
C HIS A 50 4.11 -0.85 2.30
N HIS A 51 3.55 -1.94 2.81
CA HIS A 51 2.57 -2.75 2.10
C HIS A 51 1.36 -3.02 2.97
N LYS A 52 0.19 -3.09 2.34
CA LYS A 52 -1.07 -3.48 2.97
C LYS A 52 -1.77 -4.58 2.19
N CYS A 53 -2.25 -5.58 2.90
CA CYS A 53 -3.17 -6.56 2.34
C CYS A 53 -4.61 -6.06 2.38
N LYS A 54 -5.26 -5.95 1.22
CA LYS A 54 -6.68 -5.56 1.12
C LYS A 54 -7.63 -6.59 1.70
N LYS A 55 -7.24 -7.86 1.80
CA LYS A 55 -8.10 -8.94 2.27
C LYS A 55 -8.18 -9.04 3.78
N CYS A 56 -7.06 -8.82 4.48
CA CYS A 56 -6.97 -9.02 5.93
C CYS A 56 -6.50 -7.79 6.70
N ASP A 57 -6.37 -6.65 6.00
CA ASP A 57 -5.91 -5.35 6.51
C ASP A 57 -4.52 -5.39 7.18
N HIS A 58 -3.75 -6.44 6.93
CA HIS A 58 -2.41 -6.57 7.50
C HIS A 58 -1.44 -5.63 6.79
N GLN A 59 -0.68 -4.86 7.57
CA GLN A 59 0.32 -3.92 7.09
C GLN A 59 1.72 -4.40 7.53
N TRP A 60 2.70 -4.36 6.62
CA TRP A 60 4.11 -4.71 6.88
C TRP A 60 5.07 -3.99 5.94
#